data_AF-A0A414WHN8-F1
#
_entry.id   AF-A0A414WHN8-F1
#
_cell.length_a   1.000
_cell.length_b   1.000
_cell.length_c   1.000
_cell.angle_alpha   90.00
_cell.angle_beta   90.00
_cell.angle_gamma   90.00
#
_symmetry.space_group_name_H-M   'P 1'
#
loop_
_entity.id
_entity.type
_entity.pdbx_description
1 polymer ?
#
loop_
_entity_poly.entity_id
_entity_poly.type
_entity_poly.pdbx_seq_one_letter_code
_entity_poly.pdbx_strand_id
1 'polypeptide(L)'
;MQFKLANVVLEVEKHAKDFPELYYRVLSGDTSYSDDFHSLHINGNVDFLTYVNGLSAGKWHQYASVDGVVLHMALFGRGRVVVHGVRSSELNPVELKSNPFDGDEVVPCVLDIDIDTTGYDLIGFRIESDEGYSVGLLNASYLTDVPEDSINQINLALSTTTFRNEQYILPNIELVKAGISKEDGPIRDHFHMFVVDNGQTLDFASLSDDLVTVLPNPNTGGSGGFARGMMAATETPDQYTHIILMDDDVSIMPESLIRTFNLLSLAKGKYKDAFINGAMLSMEDPTRQFEDVSYVATTGAYRRVKEDLNVGKLADILENERTNVEVDQAYGAWWYSCIPVKAIEKNGLPMPFFIRCDDVEFGMRNKPVYMTMNCICVWHASFEGRFRASVDCYQYFRNFCAMIALDDCADEKMFVLRIQRGVRQNLRDMDYQAAEFILDGFEDYLRGPEYLQKLDGAATMIGKGKLNEKLIPVSEMDPELLRKAGVTEQVLANVNLEFHPSKFMKYWRSIPYDKHYLPDALLRGKPGYVVKNGSCTLEGNSTRCMTLVFLDPTREKGSVRTMDRLRFKSIRRREHELMTRYRKEGKSVRGAWKDAMPYMTSREFWEQYLGLK
;
A
#
# COMPACT_ATOMS: atom_id res chain seq x y z
N MET A 1 33.75 -11.76 0.85
CA MET A 1 32.92 -12.35 -0.20
C MET A 1 32.20 -11.22 -0.88
N GLN A 2 32.11 -11.22 -2.22
CA GLN A 2 31.27 -10.27 -2.93
C GLN A 2 29.80 -10.69 -2.79
N PHE A 3 28.97 -9.79 -2.25
CA PHE A 3 27.54 -10.00 -2.05
C PHE A 3 26.76 -9.00 -2.87
N LYS A 4 25.71 -9.46 -3.57
CA LYS A 4 24.89 -8.61 -4.42
C LYS A 4 23.91 -7.78 -3.60
N LEU A 5 23.88 -6.47 -3.84
CA LEU A 5 22.93 -5.54 -3.23
C LEU A 5 21.66 -5.43 -4.06
N ALA A 6 21.82 -5.19 -5.36
CA ALA A 6 20.74 -4.92 -6.30
C ALA A 6 21.17 -5.23 -7.74
N ASN A 7 20.24 -5.73 -8.55
CA ASN A 7 20.40 -5.75 -10.00
C ASN A 7 20.00 -4.38 -10.59
N VAL A 8 20.57 -4.05 -11.75
CA VAL A 8 20.07 -3.00 -12.63
C VAL A 8 19.04 -3.63 -13.57
N VAL A 9 17.80 -3.15 -13.47
CA VAL A 9 16.67 -3.60 -14.27
C VAL A 9 16.68 -2.87 -15.62
N LEU A 10 16.83 -3.64 -16.69
CA LEU A 10 17.00 -3.13 -18.06
C LEU A 10 15.69 -3.05 -18.84
N GLU A 11 14.78 -3.99 -18.58
CA GLU A 11 13.48 -4.06 -19.23
C GLU A 11 12.47 -3.24 -18.44
N VAL A 12 11.78 -2.32 -19.12
CA VAL A 12 10.69 -1.55 -18.51
C VAL A 12 9.44 -2.43 -18.44
N GLU A 13 8.86 -2.53 -17.26
CA GLU A 13 7.63 -3.31 -17.05
C GLU A 13 6.51 -2.89 -18.01
N LYS A 14 5.73 -3.87 -18.50
CA LYS A 14 4.74 -3.65 -19.57
C LYS A 14 3.71 -2.56 -19.24
N HIS A 15 3.29 -2.47 -17.99
CA HIS A 15 2.33 -1.46 -17.53
C HIS A 15 2.96 -0.06 -17.40
N ALA A 16 4.28 0.02 -17.24
CA ALA A 16 5.06 1.25 -17.09
C ALA A 16 5.87 1.60 -18.35
N LYS A 17 5.61 0.95 -19.49
CA LYS A 17 6.37 1.12 -20.75
C LYS A 17 6.50 2.57 -21.23
N ASP A 18 5.51 3.40 -20.93
CA ASP A 18 5.45 4.81 -21.32
C ASP A 18 6.14 5.73 -20.28
N PHE A 19 6.73 5.13 -19.24
CA PHE A 19 7.43 5.78 -18.12
C PHE A 19 8.84 5.19 -17.91
N PRO A 20 9.69 5.13 -18.96
CA PRO A 20 11.03 4.56 -18.85
C PRO A 20 11.89 5.28 -17.80
N GLU A 21 11.59 6.54 -17.45
CA GLU A 21 12.32 7.35 -16.47
C GLU A 21 12.36 6.75 -15.05
N LEU A 22 11.50 5.77 -14.75
CA LEU A 22 11.57 4.99 -13.52
C LEU A 22 12.80 4.07 -13.48
N TYR A 23 13.26 3.62 -14.65
CA TYR A 23 14.35 2.69 -14.87
C TYR A 23 15.59 3.40 -15.41
N TYR A 24 15.45 4.21 -16.45
CA TYR A 24 16.54 4.99 -17.05
C TYR A 24 16.01 6.23 -17.81
N ARG A 25 16.85 7.25 -17.97
CA ARG A 25 16.51 8.48 -18.71
C ARG A 25 17.42 8.64 -19.91
N VAL A 26 16.81 8.73 -21.10
CA VAL A 26 17.54 9.04 -22.34
C VAL A 26 17.82 10.54 -22.39
N LEU A 27 19.08 10.93 -22.21
CA LEU A 27 19.52 12.32 -22.26
C LEU A 27 19.79 12.79 -23.70
N SER A 28 20.27 11.88 -24.54
CA SER A 28 20.45 12.09 -25.98
C SER A 28 20.47 10.74 -26.70
N GLY A 29 19.96 10.70 -27.93
CA GLY A 29 19.88 9.48 -28.73
C GLY A 29 18.66 8.63 -28.40
N ASP A 30 18.80 7.31 -28.31
CA ASP A 30 17.70 6.37 -28.12
C ASP A 30 18.12 5.08 -27.40
N THR A 31 17.12 4.28 -27.04
CA THR A 31 17.29 2.96 -26.43
C THR A 31 16.30 1.96 -27.01
N SER A 32 16.71 0.70 -27.13
CA SER A 32 15.81 -0.41 -27.43
C SER A 32 16.22 -1.66 -26.65
N TYR A 33 15.24 -2.33 -26.04
CA TYR A 33 15.48 -3.60 -25.38
C TYR A 33 15.31 -4.75 -26.38
N SER A 34 16.22 -5.71 -26.37
CA SER A 34 16.16 -6.92 -27.20
C SER A 34 15.85 -8.14 -26.33
N ASP A 35 14.70 -8.77 -26.59
CA ASP A 35 14.33 -10.03 -25.94
C ASP A 35 15.25 -11.19 -26.32
N ASP A 36 15.75 -11.22 -27.57
CA ASP A 36 16.60 -12.29 -28.07
C ASP A 36 17.99 -12.29 -27.40
N PHE A 37 18.52 -11.10 -27.12
CA PHE A 37 19.84 -10.92 -26.52
C PHE A 37 19.77 -10.57 -25.02
N HIS A 38 18.57 -10.41 -24.46
CA HIS A 38 18.32 -9.94 -23.09
C HIS A 38 19.19 -8.74 -22.72
N SER A 39 19.22 -7.73 -23.61
CA SER A 39 20.13 -6.59 -23.48
C SER A 39 19.45 -5.27 -23.86
N LEU A 40 19.90 -4.19 -23.22
CA LEU A 40 19.49 -2.83 -23.56
C LEU A 40 20.49 -2.22 -24.53
N HIS A 41 20.06 -2.01 -25.77
CA HIS A 41 20.82 -1.25 -26.75
C HIS A 41 20.68 0.24 -26.46
N ILE A 42 21.81 0.94 -26.45
CA ILE A 42 21.94 2.34 -26.10
C ILE A 42 22.70 3.05 -27.23
N ASN A 43 22.07 4.09 -27.79
CA ASN A 43 22.71 5.03 -28.69
C ASN A 43 22.69 6.41 -28.02
N GLY A 44 23.85 7.01 -27.77
CA GLY A 44 23.99 8.28 -27.07
C GLY A 44 24.15 8.11 -25.56
N ASN A 45 23.39 8.88 -24.78
CA ASN A 45 23.61 9.07 -23.35
C ASN A 45 22.38 8.66 -22.55
N VAL A 46 22.53 7.68 -21.66
CA VAL A 46 21.43 7.12 -20.87
C VAL A 46 21.82 7.08 -19.39
N ASP A 47 20.99 7.68 -18.56
CA ASP A 47 21.18 7.85 -17.12
C ASP A 47 20.35 6.87 -16.31
N PHE A 48 20.98 6.18 -15.36
CA PHE A 48 20.39 5.16 -14.48
C PHE A 48 20.25 5.65 -13.03
N LEU A 49 20.46 6.95 -12.73
CA LEU A 49 20.10 7.56 -11.44
C LEU A 49 18.58 7.76 -11.32
N THR A 50 17.87 6.66 -11.25
CA THR A 50 16.41 6.56 -11.26
C THR A 50 15.90 5.85 -10.01
N TYR A 51 14.58 5.76 -9.86
CA TYR A 51 13.96 5.12 -8.71
C TYR A 51 14.29 3.63 -8.63
N VAL A 52 14.26 2.92 -9.77
CA VAL A 52 14.54 1.49 -9.83
C VAL A 52 16.04 1.22 -9.79
N ASN A 53 16.85 1.93 -10.60
CA ASN A 53 18.26 1.57 -10.82
C ASN A 53 19.27 2.38 -10.01
N GLY A 54 18.83 3.43 -9.31
CA GLY A 54 19.64 4.11 -8.33
C GLY A 54 19.91 3.24 -7.11
N LEU A 55 21.12 3.32 -6.58
CA LEU A 55 21.50 2.69 -5.32
C LEU A 55 21.23 3.66 -4.16
N SER A 56 20.33 3.27 -3.26
CA SER A 56 20.01 3.95 -2.00
C SER A 56 21.16 3.90 -0.99
N ALA A 57 22.27 4.58 -1.31
CA ALA A 57 23.50 4.58 -0.52
C ALA A 57 23.28 4.94 0.95
N GLY A 58 22.47 5.98 1.20
CA GLY A 58 22.16 6.41 2.57
C GLY A 58 21.44 5.33 3.39
N LYS A 59 20.56 4.55 2.75
CA LYS A 59 19.82 3.46 3.40
C LYS A 59 20.67 2.22 3.60
N TRP A 60 21.52 1.86 2.63
CA TRP A 60 22.49 0.77 2.81
C TRP A 60 23.48 1.06 3.95
N HIS A 61 23.96 2.30 4.06
CA HIS A 61 24.72 2.74 5.23
C HIS A 61 23.90 2.63 6.52
N GLN A 62 22.69 3.20 6.54
CA GLN A 62 21.82 3.22 7.73
C GLN A 62 21.49 1.82 8.26
N TYR A 63 21.13 0.90 7.36
CA TYR A 63 20.56 -0.40 7.73
C TYR A 63 21.62 -1.51 7.83
N ALA A 64 22.69 -1.45 7.02
CA ALA A 64 23.67 -2.51 6.87
C ALA A 64 25.14 -2.06 7.07
N SER A 65 25.38 -0.75 7.27
CA SER A 65 26.74 -0.17 7.34
C SER A 65 27.61 -0.57 6.14
N VAL A 66 27.03 -0.44 4.94
CA VAL A 66 27.69 -0.69 3.66
C VAL A 66 28.07 0.64 3.03
N ASP A 67 29.38 0.88 2.93
CA ASP A 67 29.98 2.11 2.40
C ASP A 67 30.84 1.89 1.14
N GLY A 68 31.29 0.65 0.92
CA GLY A 68 32.07 0.25 -0.25
C GLY A 68 31.23 -0.60 -1.18
N VAL A 69 31.03 -0.13 -2.41
CA VAL A 69 30.21 -0.80 -3.42
C VAL A 69 30.98 -0.92 -4.72
N VAL A 70 30.83 -2.06 -5.41
CA VAL A 70 31.33 -2.27 -6.76
C VAL A 70 30.15 -2.24 -7.71
N LEU A 71 30.18 -1.37 -8.71
CA LEU A 71 29.28 -1.44 -9.85
C LEU A 71 29.90 -2.40 -10.88
N HIS A 72 29.30 -3.58 -11.01
CA HIS A 72 29.69 -4.63 -11.93
C HIS A 72 28.78 -4.60 -13.16
N MET A 73 29.32 -4.65 -14.37
CA MET A 73 28.53 -4.68 -15.60
C MET A 73 29.24 -5.36 -16.77
N ALA A 74 28.44 -5.94 -17.68
CA ALA A 74 28.90 -6.52 -18.94
C ALA A 74 28.33 -5.76 -20.15
N LEU A 75 29.21 -5.24 -20.99
CA LEU A 75 28.91 -4.28 -22.06
C LEU A 75 29.51 -4.70 -23.41
N PHE A 76 28.79 -4.47 -24.48
CA PHE A 76 29.33 -4.46 -25.85
C PHE A 76 29.46 -3.04 -26.37
N GLY A 77 30.29 -2.86 -27.40
CA GLY A 77 30.50 -1.59 -28.06
C GLY A 77 31.47 -0.70 -27.31
N ARG A 78 31.45 0.60 -27.62
CA ARG A 78 32.48 1.53 -27.15
C ARG A 78 31.89 2.81 -26.58
N GLY A 79 32.45 3.25 -25.46
CA GLY A 79 32.01 4.47 -24.80
C GLY A 79 32.64 4.63 -23.41
N ARG A 80 31.89 5.24 -22.50
CA ARG A 80 32.28 5.39 -21.10
C ARG A 80 31.11 5.21 -20.14
N VAL A 81 31.44 4.79 -18.94
CA VAL A 81 30.53 4.72 -17.79
C VAL A 81 30.91 5.83 -16.81
N VAL A 82 29.97 6.73 -16.55
CA VAL A 82 30.14 7.87 -15.64
C VAL A 82 29.30 7.63 -14.38
N VAL A 83 29.97 7.30 -13.28
CA VAL A 83 29.33 7.14 -11.97
C VAL A 83 29.16 8.51 -11.33
N HIS A 84 27.98 8.75 -10.78
CA HIS A 84 27.64 10.01 -10.13
C HIS A 84 26.77 9.75 -8.90
N GLY A 85 26.76 10.71 -7.98
CA GLY A 85 26.04 10.59 -6.72
C GLY A 85 25.48 11.90 -6.23
N VAL A 86 24.41 11.84 -5.45
CA VAL A 86 23.85 13.00 -4.75
C VAL A 86 24.31 12.97 -3.30
N ARG A 87 25.10 13.98 -2.90
CA ARG A 87 25.58 14.10 -1.51
C ARG A 87 24.41 14.32 -0.55
N SER A 88 24.59 13.87 0.68
CA SER A 88 23.62 14.14 1.74
C SER A 88 23.39 15.63 1.91
N SER A 89 22.11 16.05 1.89
CA SER A 89 21.65 17.46 1.91
C SER A 89 21.77 18.26 0.61
N GLU A 90 22.33 17.70 -0.46
CA GLU A 90 22.39 18.35 -1.78
C GLU A 90 21.24 17.88 -2.69
N LEU A 91 21.01 18.54 -3.82
CA LEU A 91 19.95 18.15 -4.77
C LEU A 91 20.49 17.78 -6.14
N ASN A 92 21.72 18.17 -6.45
CA ASN A 92 22.32 17.95 -7.76
C ASN A 92 23.32 16.78 -7.68
N PRO A 93 23.34 15.91 -8.69
CA PRO A 93 24.35 14.86 -8.78
C PRO A 93 25.73 15.47 -9.08
N VAL A 94 26.77 14.86 -8.51
CA VAL A 94 28.18 15.14 -8.81
C VAL A 94 28.85 13.91 -9.38
N GLU A 95 29.72 14.11 -10.36
CA GLU A 95 30.53 13.02 -10.93
C GLU A 95 31.54 12.50 -9.91
N LEU A 96 31.64 11.17 -9.81
CA LEU A 96 32.54 10.47 -8.90
C LEU A 96 33.69 9.79 -9.65
N LYS A 97 33.35 9.10 -10.73
CA LYS A 97 34.29 8.35 -11.57
C LYS A 97 33.81 8.32 -13.02
N SER A 98 34.77 8.23 -13.93
CA SER A 98 34.53 8.06 -15.36
C SER A 98 35.49 7.01 -15.90
N ASN A 99 34.93 5.93 -16.45
CA ASN A 99 35.70 4.76 -16.91
C ASN A 99 35.38 4.48 -18.37
N PRO A 100 36.35 4.58 -19.29
CA PRO A 100 36.16 4.19 -20.68
C PRO A 100 36.08 2.67 -20.81
N PHE A 101 35.41 2.19 -21.85
CA PHE A 101 35.42 0.79 -22.23
C PHE A 101 35.40 0.64 -23.76
N ASP A 102 35.92 -0.49 -24.21
CA ASP A 102 35.95 -0.90 -25.60
C ASP A 102 35.69 -2.40 -25.64
N GLY A 103 34.46 -2.77 -26.00
CA GLY A 103 33.96 -4.14 -26.05
C GLY A 103 33.70 -4.55 -27.50
N ASP A 104 34.32 -5.65 -27.92
CA ASP A 104 34.10 -6.24 -29.24
C ASP A 104 32.69 -6.86 -29.34
N GLU A 105 32.15 -7.05 -30.55
CA GLU A 105 30.81 -7.66 -30.76
C GLU A 105 30.70 -9.14 -30.32
N VAL A 106 31.81 -9.79 -29.95
CA VAL A 106 31.87 -11.23 -29.65
C VAL A 106 32.01 -11.53 -28.16
N VAL A 107 32.79 -10.74 -27.43
CA VAL A 107 33.06 -10.95 -26.00
C VAL A 107 32.78 -9.64 -25.27
N PRO A 108 31.86 -9.63 -24.28
CA PRO A 108 31.52 -8.40 -23.59
C PRO A 108 32.70 -7.91 -22.77
N CYS A 109 32.89 -6.59 -22.75
CA CYS A 109 33.76 -5.92 -21.80
C CYS A 109 33.10 -5.96 -20.43
N VAL A 110 33.80 -6.53 -19.45
CA VAL A 110 33.36 -6.55 -18.05
C VAL A 110 34.05 -5.39 -17.32
N LEU A 111 33.26 -4.54 -16.67
CA LEU A 111 33.75 -3.43 -15.86
C LEU A 111 33.33 -3.61 -14.40
N ASP A 112 34.32 -3.51 -13.53
CA ASP A 112 34.14 -3.36 -12.08
C ASP A 112 34.61 -1.96 -11.68
N ILE A 113 33.69 -1.16 -11.13
CA ILE A 113 33.97 0.20 -10.71
C ILE A 113 33.73 0.29 -9.20
N ASP A 114 34.81 0.43 -8.42
CA ASP A 114 34.70 0.67 -6.98
C ASP A 114 34.08 2.05 -6.71
N ILE A 115 33.19 2.14 -5.73
CA ILE A 115 32.47 3.36 -5.36
C ILE A 115 32.49 3.46 -3.84
N ASP A 116 33.01 4.58 -3.33
CA ASP A 116 32.82 4.99 -1.94
C ASP A 116 31.50 5.75 -1.84
N THR A 117 30.54 5.18 -1.12
CA THR A 117 29.19 5.71 -0.96
C THR A 117 29.05 6.59 0.30
N THR A 118 30.14 6.81 1.04
CA THR A 118 30.14 7.59 2.29
C THR A 118 29.63 9.02 2.06
N GLY A 119 28.56 9.39 2.76
CA GLY A 119 27.98 10.74 2.70
C GLY A 119 27.16 11.03 1.44
N TYR A 120 26.72 9.99 0.72
CA TYR A 120 25.80 10.07 -0.40
C TYR A 120 24.45 9.44 -0.05
N ASP A 121 23.37 10.06 -0.52
CA ASP A 121 22.03 9.49 -0.34
C ASP A 121 21.70 8.50 -1.46
N LEU A 122 22.05 8.86 -2.70
CA LEU A 122 21.76 8.10 -3.91
C LEU A 122 22.97 8.08 -4.84
N ILE A 123 23.31 6.90 -5.36
CA ILE A 123 24.33 6.69 -6.39
C ILE A 123 23.66 6.16 -7.65
N GLY A 124 24.15 6.58 -8.80
CA GLY A 124 23.74 6.07 -10.11
C GLY A 124 24.90 6.17 -11.08
N PHE A 125 24.63 5.82 -12.33
CA PHE A 125 25.62 5.88 -13.39
C PHE A 125 24.96 6.26 -14.71
N ARG A 126 25.78 6.73 -15.64
CA ARG A 126 25.38 7.02 -17.01
C ARG A 126 26.26 6.25 -17.95
N ILE A 127 25.67 5.74 -19.03
CA ILE A 127 26.40 5.21 -20.17
C ILE A 127 26.39 6.29 -21.26
N GLU A 128 27.56 6.62 -21.76
CA GLU A 128 27.76 7.56 -22.87
C GLU A 128 28.46 6.81 -24.01
N SER A 129 27.77 6.60 -25.13
CA SER A 129 28.35 5.95 -26.31
C SER A 129 29.28 6.91 -27.05
N ASP A 130 30.38 6.39 -27.59
CA ASP A 130 31.25 7.18 -28.47
C ASP A 130 30.52 7.50 -29.80
N GLU A 131 30.93 8.58 -30.47
CA GLU A 131 30.33 8.98 -31.75
C GLU A 131 30.49 7.87 -32.80
N GLY A 132 29.37 7.45 -33.40
CA GLY A 132 29.34 6.37 -34.40
C GLY A 132 29.32 4.95 -33.82
N TYR A 133 29.28 4.79 -32.48
CA TYR A 133 29.15 3.51 -31.80
C TYR A 133 27.82 3.41 -31.05
N SER A 134 27.33 2.18 -30.91
CA SER A 134 26.23 1.81 -30.02
C SER A 134 26.78 0.96 -28.87
N VAL A 135 26.05 0.91 -27.75
CA VAL A 135 26.41 0.11 -26.58
C VAL A 135 25.31 -0.92 -26.33
N GLY A 136 25.68 -2.18 -26.10
CA GLY A 136 24.75 -3.21 -25.64
C GLY A 136 25.02 -3.52 -24.17
N LEU A 137 24.13 -3.09 -23.27
CA LEU A 137 24.21 -3.42 -21.85
C LEU A 137 23.52 -4.76 -21.61
N LEU A 138 24.29 -5.80 -21.29
CA LEU A 138 23.78 -7.16 -21.03
C LEU A 138 23.24 -7.30 -19.61
N ASN A 139 24.03 -6.86 -18.64
CA ASN A 139 23.66 -6.87 -17.23
C ASN A 139 24.48 -5.81 -16.47
N ALA A 140 23.93 -5.37 -15.35
CA ALA A 140 24.67 -4.61 -14.35
C ALA A 140 24.11 -4.90 -12.96
N SER A 141 24.95 -4.79 -11.93
CA SER A 141 24.57 -4.97 -10.54
C SER A 141 25.47 -4.19 -9.59
N TYR A 142 24.94 -3.85 -8.42
CA TYR A 142 25.70 -3.29 -7.32
C TYR A 142 26.09 -4.43 -6.38
N LEU A 143 27.37 -4.56 -6.08
CA LEU A 143 27.95 -5.57 -5.20
C LEU A 143 28.65 -4.90 -4.02
N THR A 144 28.87 -5.62 -2.92
CA THR A 144 29.69 -5.15 -1.79
C THR A 144 30.56 -6.28 -1.26
N ASP A 145 31.72 -5.94 -0.71
CA ASP A 145 32.57 -6.89 -0.02
C ASP A 145 32.22 -6.96 1.46
N VAL A 146 31.76 -8.13 1.89
CA VAL A 146 31.42 -8.40 3.29
C VAL A 146 32.08 -9.70 3.79
N PRO A 147 32.42 -9.77 5.09
CA PRO A 147 32.75 -11.03 5.75
C PRO A 147 31.56 -12.00 5.69
N GLU A 148 31.80 -13.25 5.33
CA GLU A 148 30.75 -14.27 5.18
C GLU A 148 29.97 -14.50 6.48
N ASP A 149 30.65 -14.45 7.62
CA ASP A 149 30.08 -14.57 8.98
C ASP A 149 29.20 -13.38 9.40
N SER A 150 29.23 -12.29 8.64
CA SER A 150 28.38 -11.11 8.87
C SER A 150 27.02 -11.20 8.16
N ILE A 151 26.85 -12.16 7.25
CA ILE A 151 25.62 -12.34 6.47
C ILE A 151 24.60 -13.10 7.33
N ASN A 152 23.41 -12.51 7.50
CA ASN A 152 22.29 -13.17 8.17
C ASN A 152 21.73 -14.28 7.28
N GLN A 153 21.40 -15.43 7.86
CA GLN A 153 20.63 -16.46 7.16
C GLN A 153 19.18 -16.01 7.02
N ILE A 154 18.70 -15.88 5.78
CA ILE A 154 17.34 -15.43 5.47
C ILE A 154 16.65 -16.53 4.68
N ASN A 155 15.41 -16.85 5.07
CA ASN A 155 14.48 -17.72 4.34
C ASN A 155 13.17 -16.94 4.22
N LEU A 156 12.73 -16.62 3.01
CA LEU A 156 11.55 -15.82 2.76
C LEU A 156 10.36 -16.69 2.35
N ALA A 157 9.23 -16.47 3.01
CA ALA A 157 7.93 -16.88 2.48
C ALA A 157 7.24 -15.66 1.86
N LEU A 158 6.77 -15.75 0.62
CA LEU A 158 5.77 -14.82 0.09
C LEU A 158 4.39 -15.42 0.34
N SER A 159 3.44 -14.64 0.83
CA SER A 159 2.03 -15.05 0.94
C SER A 159 1.12 -14.05 0.26
N THR A 160 0.44 -14.51 -0.78
CA THR A 160 -0.58 -13.74 -1.50
C THR A 160 -1.96 -14.33 -1.27
N THR A 161 -2.93 -13.51 -0.85
CA THR A 161 -4.33 -13.92 -0.67
C THR A 161 -5.13 -13.58 -1.91
N THR A 162 -5.88 -14.54 -2.47
CA THR A 162 -6.74 -14.28 -3.63
C THR A 162 -8.19 -14.74 -3.44
N PHE A 163 -9.13 -14.03 -4.08
CA PHE A 163 -10.54 -14.41 -4.15
C PHE A 163 -11.08 -14.16 -5.56
N ARG A 164 -11.06 -15.19 -6.42
CA ARG A 164 -11.58 -15.14 -7.80
C ARG A 164 -10.97 -14.01 -8.63
N ASN A 165 -9.64 -13.84 -8.53
CA ASN A 165 -8.89 -12.81 -9.23
C ASN A 165 -7.76 -13.41 -10.09
N GLU A 166 -8.09 -14.46 -10.84
CA GLU A 166 -7.18 -15.25 -11.67
C GLU A 166 -6.38 -14.40 -12.67
N GLN A 167 -6.97 -13.28 -13.13
CA GLN A 167 -6.35 -12.34 -14.05
C GLN A 167 -5.09 -11.65 -13.48
N TYR A 168 -4.94 -11.56 -12.16
CA TYR A 168 -3.74 -11.01 -11.53
C TYR A 168 -2.86 -12.08 -10.91
N ILE A 169 -3.45 -13.04 -10.18
CA ILE A 169 -2.65 -14.02 -9.44
C ILE A 169 -1.86 -14.97 -10.36
N LEU A 170 -2.42 -15.37 -11.51
CA LEU A 170 -1.72 -16.26 -12.44
C LEU A 170 -0.49 -15.57 -13.08
N PRO A 171 -0.60 -14.35 -13.64
CA PRO A 171 0.59 -13.60 -14.07
C PRO A 171 1.61 -13.36 -12.96
N ASN A 172 1.16 -13.07 -11.73
CA ASN A 172 2.05 -12.84 -10.60
C ASN A 172 2.85 -14.09 -10.21
N ILE A 173 2.22 -15.28 -10.23
CA ILE A 173 2.92 -16.56 -10.04
C ILE A 173 4.02 -16.72 -11.10
N GLU A 174 3.71 -16.48 -12.37
CA GLU A 174 4.68 -16.61 -13.46
C GLU A 174 5.81 -15.58 -13.36
N LEU A 175 5.52 -14.33 -12.98
CA LEU A 175 6.53 -13.29 -12.75
C LEU A 175 7.49 -13.68 -11.62
N VAL A 176 6.98 -14.19 -10.51
CA VAL A 176 7.81 -14.65 -9.38
C VAL A 176 8.65 -15.86 -9.80
N LYS A 177 8.05 -16.87 -10.47
CA LYS A 177 8.78 -18.03 -10.97
C LYS A 177 9.90 -17.61 -11.92
N ALA A 178 9.59 -16.76 -12.91
CA ALA A 178 10.56 -16.31 -13.90
C ALA A 178 11.65 -15.42 -13.30
N GLY A 179 11.31 -14.54 -12.35
CA GLY A 179 12.27 -13.63 -11.72
C GLY A 179 13.20 -14.33 -10.73
N ILE A 180 12.66 -15.16 -9.84
CA ILE A 180 13.45 -15.84 -8.80
C ILE A 180 14.30 -16.96 -9.37
N SER A 181 13.79 -17.75 -10.33
CA SER A 181 14.54 -18.88 -10.90
C SER A 181 15.75 -18.45 -11.76
N LYS A 182 15.72 -17.24 -12.31
CA LYS A 182 16.81 -16.65 -13.10
C LYS A 182 17.90 -15.98 -12.25
N GLU A 183 17.67 -15.81 -10.96
CA GLU A 183 18.65 -15.18 -10.08
C GLU A 183 19.76 -16.18 -9.71
N ASP A 184 21.02 -15.82 -9.98
CA ASP A 184 22.21 -16.61 -9.64
C ASP A 184 22.58 -16.53 -8.14
N GLY A 185 21.77 -15.83 -7.34
CA GLY A 185 21.98 -15.55 -5.93
C GLY A 185 21.28 -16.53 -4.97
N PRO A 186 21.58 -16.42 -3.66
CA PRO A 186 21.07 -17.34 -2.63
C PRO A 186 19.54 -17.33 -2.49
N ILE A 187 18.84 -16.25 -2.87
CA ILE A 187 17.38 -16.18 -2.77
C ILE A 187 16.68 -17.35 -3.46
N ARG A 188 17.25 -17.89 -4.54
CA ARG A 188 16.70 -19.01 -5.29
C ARG A 188 16.38 -20.24 -4.42
N ASP A 189 17.27 -20.55 -3.47
CA ASP A 189 17.13 -21.71 -2.57
C ASP A 189 16.50 -21.33 -1.22
N HIS A 190 16.24 -20.04 -1.02
CA HIS A 190 15.81 -19.44 0.24
C HIS A 190 14.50 -18.66 0.12
N PHE A 191 13.67 -19.00 -0.86
CA PHE A 191 12.39 -18.36 -1.14
C PHE A 191 11.30 -19.39 -1.46
N HIS A 192 10.10 -19.17 -0.93
CA HIS A 192 8.91 -19.96 -1.26
C HIS A 192 7.68 -19.06 -1.34
N MET A 193 6.72 -19.37 -2.22
CA MET A 193 5.48 -18.61 -2.37
C MET A 193 4.26 -19.46 -1.99
N PHE A 194 3.45 -18.94 -1.07
CA PHE A 194 2.13 -19.44 -0.74
C PHE A 194 1.05 -18.60 -1.42
N VAL A 195 0.16 -19.26 -2.16
CA VAL A 195 -1.03 -18.64 -2.75
C VAL A 195 -2.25 -19.12 -1.97
N VAL A 196 -2.81 -18.25 -1.14
CA VAL A 196 -3.98 -18.57 -0.32
C VAL A 196 -5.24 -18.27 -1.12
N ASP A 197 -5.90 -19.32 -1.63
CA ASP A 197 -7.10 -19.21 -2.45
C ASP A 197 -8.37 -19.26 -1.59
N ASN A 198 -8.86 -18.09 -1.20
CA ASN A 198 -10.15 -17.91 -0.51
C ASN A 198 -11.36 -18.19 -1.43
N GLY A 199 -11.15 -18.21 -2.75
CA GLY A 199 -12.18 -18.47 -3.75
C GLY A 199 -12.41 -19.95 -4.00
N GLN A 200 -11.38 -20.78 -3.74
CA GLN A 200 -11.30 -22.20 -4.09
C GLN A 200 -11.59 -22.43 -5.58
N THR A 201 -11.04 -21.56 -6.43
CA THR A 201 -11.21 -21.57 -7.89
C THR A 201 -9.94 -21.95 -8.63
N LEU A 202 -8.78 -21.92 -7.97
CA LEU A 202 -7.49 -22.30 -8.56
C LEU A 202 -7.32 -23.83 -8.60
N ASP A 203 -6.67 -24.32 -9.65
CA ASP A 203 -6.23 -25.71 -9.74
C ASP A 203 -4.94 -25.91 -8.92
N PHE A 204 -5.12 -26.30 -7.66
CA PHE A 204 -4.01 -26.44 -6.71
C PHE A 204 -2.93 -27.42 -7.19
N ALA A 205 -3.32 -28.48 -7.91
CA ALA A 205 -2.41 -29.56 -8.28
C ALA A 205 -1.49 -29.20 -9.43
N SER A 206 -1.97 -28.38 -10.39
CA SER A 206 -1.16 -27.95 -11.53
C SER A 206 -0.32 -26.70 -11.26
N LEU A 207 -0.77 -25.83 -10.34
CA LEU A 207 -0.07 -24.59 -10.03
C LEU A 207 1.02 -24.74 -8.97
N SER A 208 0.90 -25.76 -8.10
CA SER A 208 1.88 -26.01 -7.04
C SER A 208 3.10 -26.78 -7.57
N ASP A 209 4.28 -26.35 -7.16
CA ASP A 209 5.58 -26.98 -7.43
C ASP A 209 6.54 -26.72 -6.27
N ASP A 210 7.85 -26.87 -6.50
CA ASP A 210 8.88 -26.67 -5.48
C ASP A 210 8.99 -25.22 -5.00
N LEU A 211 8.57 -24.24 -5.81
CA LEU A 211 8.66 -22.81 -5.50
C LEU A 211 7.33 -22.23 -5.02
N VAL A 212 6.21 -22.80 -5.45
CA VAL A 212 4.87 -22.28 -5.20
C VAL A 212 3.96 -23.35 -4.60
N THR A 213 3.20 -23.00 -3.57
CA THR A 213 2.15 -23.85 -3.00
C THR A 213 0.83 -23.12 -2.95
N VAL A 214 -0.20 -23.68 -3.59
CA VAL A 214 -1.57 -23.15 -3.51
C VAL A 214 -2.29 -23.79 -2.31
N LEU A 215 -2.80 -22.95 -1.42
CA LEU A 215 -3.52 -23.33 -0.21
C LEU A 215 -5.01 -23.00 -0.36
N PRO A 216 -5.91 -23.99 -0.52
CA PRO A 216 -7.34 -23.72 -0.50
C PRO A 216 -7.75 -23.22 0.88
N ASN A 217 -8.60 -22.18 0.92
CA ASN A 217 -9.04 -21.54 2.16
C ASN A 217 -10.52 -21.15 2.05
N PRO A 218 -11.33 -21.18 3.13
CA PRO A 218 -12.66 -20.58 3.10
C PRO A 218 -12.60 -19.07 2.88
N ASN A 219 -13.71 -18.47 2.42
CA ASN A 219 -13.78 -17.02 2.29
C ASN A 219 -13.90 -16.35 3.67
N THR A 220 -12.76 -16.02 4.24
CA THR A 220 -12.62 -15.32 5.53
C THR A 220 -12.07 -13.90 5.37
N GLY A 221 -12.16 -13.34 4.17
CA GLY A 221 -11.64 -12.03 3.82
C GLY A 221 -10.11 -11.97 3.84
N GLY A 222 -9.56 -10.76 3.71
CA GLY A 222 -8.12 -10.51 3.72
C GLY A 222 -7.45 -11.01 5.00
N SER A 223 -8.04 -10.71 6.17
CA SER A 223 -7.44 -11.07 7.47
C SER A 223 -7.23 -12.58 7.60
N GLY A 224 -8.21 -13.39 7.17
CA GLY A 224 -8.09 -14.84 7.24
C GLY A 224 -7.20 -15.45 6.18
N GLY A 225 -7.12 -14.83 4.99
CA GLY A 225 -6.14 -15.25 3.97
C GLY A 225 -4.71 -15.01 4.42
N PHE A 226 -4.42 -13.81 4.94
CA PHE A 226 -3.10 -13.49 5.50
C PHE A 226 -2.78 -14.32 6.74
N ALA A 227 -3.75 -14.56 7.63
CA ALA A 227 -3.56 -15.48 8.76
C ALA A 227 -3.21 -16.89 8.30
N ARG A 228 -3.88 -17.43 7.27
CA ARG A 228 -3.56 -18.75 6.68
C ARG A 228 -2.16 -18.79 6.10
N GLY A 229 -1.72 -17.73 5.43
CA GLY A 229 -0.35 -17.58 4.95
C GLY A 229 0.70 -17.55 6.07
N MET A 230 0.46 -16.75 7.11
CA MET A 230 1.30 -16.71 8.31
C MET A 230 1.33 -18.07 9.03
N MET A 231 0.22 -18.79 9.08
CA MET A 231 0.17 -20.14 9.64
C MET A 231 1.03 -21.11 8.84
N ALA A 232 0.99 -21.06 7.51
CA ALA A 232 1.84 -21.89 6.66
C ALA A 232 3.33 -21.59 6.87
N ALA A 233 3.70 -20.31 6.95
CA ALA A 233 5.08 -19.89 7.20
C ALA A 233 5.59 -20.22 8.63
N THR A 234 4.70 -20.50 9.57
CA THR A 234 5.03 -20.87 10.95
C THR A 234 4.64 -22.31 11.30
N GLU A 235 4.32 -23.14 10.29
CA GLU A 235 3.91 -24.53 10.48
C GLU A 235 5.10 -25.39 10.89
N THR A 236 6.21 -25.25 10.18
CA THR A 236 7.48 -25.89 10.51
C THR A 236 8.36 -24.88 11.24
N PRO A 237 8.75 -25.12 12.50
CA PRO A 237 9.65 -24.24 13.24
C PRO A 237 10.94 -23.96 12.47
N ASP A 238 11.39 -22.70 12.52
CA ASP A 238 12.65 -22.22 11.93
C ASP A 238 12.79 -22.38 10.40
N GLN A 239 11.73 -22.80 9.68
CA GLN A 239 11.78 -22.95 8.22
C GLN A 239 11.92 -21.58 7.52
N TYR A 240 11.15 -20.59 7.94
CA TYR A 240 11.19 -19.23 7.39
C TYR A 240 11.63 -18.23 8.44
N THR A 241 12.43 -17.26 8.05
CA THR A 241 12.83 -16.16 8.94
C THR A 241 11.90 -14.97 8.80
N HIS A 242 11.36 -14.73 7.60
CA HIS A 242 10.42 -13.65 7.32
C HIS A 242 9.32 -14.10 6.36
N ILE A 243 8.17 -13.45 6.44
CA ILE A 243 7.06 -13.59 5.50
C ILE A 243 6.73 -12.22 4.88
N ILE A 244 6.65 -12.17 3.56
CA ILE A 244 6.14 -11.03 2.79
C ILE A 244 4.64 -11.26 2.58
N LEU A 245 3.81 -10.35 3.06
CA LEU A 245 2.39 -10.30 2.72
C LEU A 245 2.20 -9.38 1.52
N MET A 246 1.37 -9.83 0.57
CA MET A 246 1.09 -9.08 -0.65
C MET A 246 -0.36 -9.31 -1.12
N ASP A 247 -0.98 -8.25 -1.63
CA ASP A 247 -2.32 -8.32 -2.24
C ASP A 247 -2.25 -9.07 -3.59
N ASP A 248 -3.42 -9.52 -4.09
CA ASP A 248 -3.48 -10.18 -5.40
C ASP A 248 -3.60 -9.20 -6.57
N ASP A 249 -4.17 -8.00 -6.40
CA ASP A 249 -4.41 -7.00 -7.46
C ASP A 249 -3.24 -6.01 -7.67
N VAL A 250 -2.02 -6.51 -7.48
CA VAL A 250 -0.76 -5.77 -7.73
C VAL A 250 -0.01 -6.29 -8.96
N SER A 251 0.86 -5.44 -9.52
CA SER A 251 1.95 -5.87 -10.40
C SER A 251 3.21 -5.99 -9.54
N ILE A 252 3.73 -7.21 -9.45
CA ILE A 252 4.95 -7.52 -8.69
C ILE A 252 6.17 -7.18 -9.54
N MET A 253 7.15 -6.53 -8.92
CA MET A 253 8.51 -6.44 -9.48
C MET A 253 9.40 -7.45 -8.76
N PRO A 254 9.91 -8.50 -9.42
CA PRO A 254 10.76 -9.50 -8.77
C PRO A 254 12.00 -8.91 -8.09
N GLU A 255 12.56 -7.83 -8.64
CA GLU A 255 13.68 -7.11 -8.02
C GLU A 255 13.34 -6.56 -6.63
N SER A 256 12.08 -6.22 -6.34
CA SER A 256 11.64 -5.85 -4.97
C SER A 256 11.87 -6.98 -3.98
N LEU A 257 11.59 -8.24 -4.38
CA LEU A 257 11.79 -9.44 -3.55
C LEU A 257 13.28 -9.70 -3.34
N ILE A 258 14.08 -9.60 -4.41
CA ILE A 258 15.53 -9.78 -4.38
C ILE A 258 16.20 -8.74 -3.47
N ARG A 259 15.84 -7.46 -3.60
CA ARG A 259 16.36 -6.39 -2.73
C ARG A 259 15.94 -6.56 -1.27
N THR A 260 14.71 -7.01 -1.03
CA THR A 260 14.25 -7.33 0.34
C THR A 260 15.09 -8.43 0.96
N PHE A 261 15.36 -9.51 0.23
CA PHE A 261 16.26 -10.58 0.67
C PHE A 261 17.67 -10.07 0.96
N ASN A 262 18.26 -9.33 0.01
CA ASN A 262 19.63 -8.84 0.13
C ASN A 262 19.79 -7.85 1.30
N LEU A 263 18.79 -6.97 1.49
CA LEU A 263 18.80 -6.02 2.59
C LEU A 263 18.74 -6.72 3.95
N LEU A 264 17.84 -7.70 4.12
CA LEU A 264 17.75 -8.49 5.36
C LEU A 264 19.03 -9.29 5.62
N SER A 265 19.63 -9.82 4.55
CA SER A 265 20.88 -10.60 4.63
C SER A 265 22.04 -9.77 5.19
N LEU A 266 22.06 -8.45 4.96
CA LEU A 266 23.12 -7.57 5.46
C LEU A 266 22.69 -6.64 6.59
N ALA A 267 21.41 -6.66 7.00
CA ALA A 267 20.88 -5.80 8.05
C ALA A 267 21.63 -5.97 9.37
N LYS A 268 21.85 -4.87 10.09
CA LYS A 268 22.61 -4.83 11.35
C LYS A 268 21.79 -4.27 12.52
N GLY A 269 22.21 -4.61 13.73
CA GLY A 269 21.62 -4.09 14.97
C GLY A 269 20.10 -4.32 15.04
N LYS A 270 19.35 -3.24 15.32
CA LYS A 270 17.89 -3.27 15.44
C LYS A 270 17.17 -3.63 14.12
N TYR A 271 17.84 -3.54 12.98
CA TYR A 271 17.24 -3.79 11.67
C TYR A 271 17.21 -5.28 11.28
N LYS A 272 17.90 -6.16 12.02
CA LYS A 272 17.92 -7.61 11.74
C LYS A 272 16.55 -8.28 11.80
N ASP A 273 15.69 -7.79 12.69
CA ASP A 273 14.30 -8.24 12.83
C ASP A 273 13.34 -7.05 12.57
N ALA A 274 13.71 -6.10 11.70
CA ALA A 274 12.84 -4.99 11.31
C ALA A 274 11.82 -5.44 10.26
N PHE A 275 10.69 -4.73 10.22
CA PHE A 275 9.71 -4.88 9.17
C PHE A 275 10.18 -4.09 7.94
N ILE A 276 10.02 -4.65 6.74
CA ILE A 276 10.24 -3.90 5.49
C ILE A 276 8.89 -3.65 4.86
N ASN A 277 8.55 -2.38 4.60
CA ASN A 277 7.35 -2.06 3.83
C ASN A 277 7.72 -1.57 2.44
N GLY A 278 7.04 -2.13 1.44
CA GLY A 278 7.20 -1.71 0.06
C GLY A 278 6.31 -0.52 -0.24
N ALA A 279 6.81 0.40 -1.04
CA ALA A 279 6.03 1.52 -1.53
C ALA A 279 4.91 1.04 -2.46
N MET A 280 3.71 1.64 -2.34
CA MET A 280 2.62 1.46 -3.28
C MET A 280 2.70 2.54 -4.35
N LEU A 281 2.98 2.15 -5.59
CA LEU A 281 2.89 3.01 -6.77
C LEU A 281 1.52 2.82 -7.42
N SER A 282 1.01 3.86 -8.09
CA SER A 282 -0.30 3.79 -8.77
C SER A 282 -0.17 3.08 -10.12
N MET A 283 -1.09 2.15 -10.40
CA MET A 283 -1.22 1.54 -11.74
C MET A 283 -1.64 2.55 -12.82
N GLU A 284 -2.40 3.58 -12.43
CA GLU A 284 -2.94 4.60 -13.32
C GLU A 284 -1.93 5.71 -13.63
N ASP A 285 -1.08 6.05 -12.66
CA ASP A 285 0.10 6.91 -12.81
C ASP A 285 1.32 6.17 -12.25
N PRO A 286 2.04 5.38 -13.07
CA PRO A 286 3.18 4.56 -12.64
C PRO A 286 4.30 5.34 -11.94
N THR A 287 4.37 6.66 -12.11
CA THR A 287 5.36 7.51 -11.44
C THR A 287 4.93 7.98 -10.05
N ARG A 288 3.65 7.85 -9.69
CA ARG A 288 3.10 8.31 -8.43
C ARG A 288 3.25 7.23 -7.37
N GLN A 289 4.14 7.45 -6.42
CA GLN A 289 4.15 6.74 -5.14
C GLN A 289 3.09 7.35 -4.24
N PHE A 290 2.16 6.53 -3.75
CA PHE A 290 1.06 6.95 -2.89
C PHE A 290 1.42 6.91 -1.41
N GLU A 291 2.00 5.79 -0.94
CA GLU A 291 2.51 5.64 0.43
C GLU A 291 3.42 4.42 0.57
N ASP A 292 4.22 4.38 1.65
CA ASP A 292 4.97 3.20 2.08
C ASP A 292 4.73 2.87 3.55
N VAL A 293 4.77 3.85 4.45
CA VAL A 293 4.49 3.72 5.88
C VAL A 293 3.50 4.80 6.28
N SER A 294 2.55 4.41 7.11
CA SER A 294 1.53 5.28 7.68
C SER A 294 1.56 5.19 9.20
N TYR A 295 0.88 6.10 9.90
CA TYR A 295 0.74 6.05 11.35
C TYR A 295 -0.69 6.37 11.79
N VAL A 296 -1.04 5.87 12.96
CA VAL A 296 -2.31 6.21 13.62
C VAL A 296 -2.12 7.49 14.42
N ALA A 297 -2.87 8.54 14.08
CA ALA A 297 -2.91 9.74 14.89
C ALA A 297 -3.78 9.52 16.13
N THR A 298 -3.55 10.28 17.21
CA THR A 298 -4.33 10.23 18.46
C THR A 298 -5.85 10.37 18.27
N THR A 299 -6.30 10.98 17.17
CA THR A 299 -7.73 11.11 16.82
C THR A 299 -8.34 9.86 16.16
N GLY A 300 -7.56 8.79 16.04
CA GLY A 300 -7.88 7.59 15.28
C GLY A 300 -7.97 7.85 13.77
N ALA A 301 -7.08 8.70 13.25
CA ALA A 301 -6.96 8.97 11.82
C ALA A 301 -5.69 8.31 11.29
N TYR A 302 -5.76 7.71 10.10
CA TYR A 302 -4.57 7.33 9.36
C TYR A 302 -3.91 8.57 8.78
N ARG A 303 -2.59 8.60 8.85
CA ARG A 303 -1.74 9.64 8.29
C ARG A 303 -0.56 8.97 7.63
N ARG A 304 -0.28 9.35 6.40
CA ARG A 304 0.90 8.86 5.69
C ARG A 304 2.13 9.56 6.24
N VAL A 305 3.25 8.83 6.31
CA VAL A 305 4.54 9.45 6.65
C VAL A 305 5.05 10.26 5.45
N LYS A 306 4.94 9.68 4.26
CA LYS A 306 5.27 10.31 2.98
C LYS A 306 3.97 10.59 2.24
N GLU A 307 3.76 11.83 1.82
CA GLU A 307 2.65 12.18 0.93
C GLU A 307 2.97 11.71 -0.50
N ASP A 308 2.11 12.06 -1.48
CA ASP A 308 2.31 11.67 -2.87
C ASP A 308 3.66 12.17 -3.40
N LEU A 309 4.47 11.26 -3.94
CA LEU A 309 5.76 11.56 -4.57
C LEU A 309 5.73 11.14 -6.03
N ASN A 310 6.28 11.96 -6.93
CA ASN A 310 6.54 11.57 -8.31
C ASN A 310 7.95 11.00 -8.42
N VAL A 311 8.07 9.68 -8.30
CA VAL A 311 9.36 8.97 -8.34
C VAL A 311 9.98 8.88 -9.74
N GLY A 312 9.40 9.53 -10.75
CA GLY A 312 10.08 9.85 -12.01
C GLY A 312 11.07 11.02 -11.87
N LYS A 313 10.97 11.82 -10.79
CA LYS A 313 11.80 13.01 -10.55
C LYS A 313 12.83 12.77 -9.46
N LEU A 314 14.07 13.18 -9.71
CA LEU A 314 15.17 13.04 -8.74
C LEU A 314 14.88 13.71 -7.39
N ALA A 315 14.24 14.89 -7.37
CA ALA A 315 13.92 15.58 -6.12
C ALA A 315 13.05 14.73 -5.18
N ASP A 316 11.99 14.12 -5.73
CA ASP A 316 11.05 13.30 -4.98
C ASP A 316 11.66 11.94 -4.61
N ILE A 317 12.55 11.38 -5.45
CA ILE A 317 13.36 10.19 -5.11
C ILE A 317 14.24 10.49 -3.88
N LEU A 318 14.89 11.66 -3.83
CA LEU A 318 15.71 12.08 -2.69
C LEU A 318 14.85 12.35 -1.45
N GLU A 319 13.66 12.95 -1.61
CA GLU A 319 12.70 13.11 -0.52
C GLU A 319 12.28 11.74 0.06
N ASN A 320 12.03 10.76 -0.82
CA ASN A 320 11.68 9.40 -0.41
C ASN A 320 12.80 8.73 0.41
N GLU A 321 14.06 8.90 -0.02
CA GLU A 321 15.24 8.38 0.67
C GLU A 321 15.47 9.05 2.03
N ARG A 322 15.31 10.37 2.11
CA ARG A 322 15.64 11.15 3.31
C ARG A 322 14.58 11.10 4.40
N THR A 323 13.33 10.82 4.04
CA THR A 323 12.24 10.84 5.01
C THR A 323 12.36 9.70 6.02
N ASN A 324 12.37 10.04 7.30
CA ASN A 324 12.39 9.06 8.39
C ASN A 324 11.02 8.40 8.56
N VAL A 325 10.99 7.08 8.48
CA VAL A 325 9.78 6.25 8.64
C VAL A 325 9.63 5.66 10.04
N GLU A 326 10.66 5.77 10.88
CA GLU A 326 10.58 5.37 12.28
C GLU A 326 9.83 6.45 13.10
N VAL A 327 8.49 6.40 13.01
CA VAL A 327 7.58 7.27 13.76
C VAL A 327 6.74 6.45 14.75
N ASP A 328 6.28 7.09 15.82
CA ASP A 328 5.40 6.44 16.79
C ASP A 328 4.09 6.02 16.13
N GLN A 329 3.59 4.84 16.53
CA GLN A 329 2.35 4.26 15.99
C GLN A 329 2.37 4.09 14.46
N ALA A 330 3.56 3.86 13.91
CA ALA A 330 3.72 3.48 12.51
C ALA A 330 3.14 2.08 12.24
N TYR A 331 2.59 1.91 11.05
CA TYR A 331 2.21 0.63 10.47
C TYR A 331 2.52 0.63 8.97
N GLY A 332 2.71 -0.56 8.41
CA GLY A 332 2.84 -0.82 6.99
C GLY A 332 1.66 -1.66 6.53
N ALA A 333 1.04 -1.28 5.42
CA ALA A 333 -0.09 -2.03 4.89
C ALA A 333 0.38 -3.25 4.07
N TRP A 334 -0.51 -4.22 3.91
CA TRP A 334 -0.18 -5.55 3.42
C TRP A 334 -0.23 -5.74 1.91
N TRP A 335 -0.19 -4.66 1.11
CA TRP A 335 0.10 -4.80 -0.34
C TRP A 335 1.55 -5.26 -0.57
N TYR A 336 2.47 -4.89 0.33
CA TYR A 336 3.84 -5.41 0.40
C TYR A 336 4.40 -5.14 1.81
N SER A 337 4.37 -6.14 2.68
CA SER A 337 4.90 -6.03 4.04
C SER A 337 5.69 -7.28 4.42
N CYS A 338 7.01 -7.13 4.57
CA CYS A 338 7.90 -8.18 5.06
C CYS A 338 7.96 -8.14 6.58
N ILE A 339 7.55 -9.24 7.20
CA ILE A 339 7.34 -9.40 8.63
C ILE A 339 8.26 -10.53 9.13
N PRO A 340 9.10 -10.30 10.15
CA PRO A 340 9.85 -11.37 10.80
C PRO A 340 8.90 -12.42 11.40
N VAL A 341 9.15 -13.71 11.13
CA VAL A 341 8.33 -14.81 11.67
C VAL A 341 8.28 -14.79 13.19
N LYS A 342 9.39 -14.43 13.84
CA LYS A 342 9.45 -14.26 15.31
C LYS A 342 8.42 -13.27 15.86
N ALA A 343 8.03 -12.26 15.07
CA ALA A 343 7.00 -11.29 15.47
C ALA A 343 5.62 -11.96 15.55
N ILE A 344 5.32 -12.86 14.60
CA ILE A 344 4.10 -13.66 14.57
C ILE A 344 4.09 -14.66 15.72
N GLU A 345 5.18 -15.38 15.94
CA GLU A 345 5.29 -16.37 17.03
C GLU A 345 5.14 -15.72 18.41
N LYS A 346 5.74 -14.54 18.59
CA LYS A 346 5.72 -13.81 19.86
C LYS A 346 4.37 -13.17 20.14
N ASN A 347 3.76 -12.53 19.14
CA ASN A 347 2.59 -11.67 19.34
C ASN A 347 1.27 -12.30 18.88
N GLY A 348 1.30 -13.38 18.09
CA GLY A 348 0.15 -14.06 17.53
C GLY A 348 -0.26 -13.56 16.14
N LEU A 349 -1.19 -14.28 15.51
CA LEU A 349 -1.78 -14.02 14.21
C LEU A 349 -2.64 -12.73 14.19
N PRO A 350 -3.10 -12.26 13.01
CA PRO A 350 -3.97 -11.09 12.90
C PRO A 350 -5.31 -11.27 13.62
N MET A 351 -5.94 -10.16 14.01
CA MET A 351 -7.33 -10.17 14.48
C MET A 351 -8.32 -10.56 13.37
N PRO A 352 -9.40 -11.32 13.66
CA PRO A 352 -10.34 -11.84 12.66
C PRO A 352 -11.38 -10.78 12.21
N PHE A 353 -10.91 -9.69 11.60
CA PHE A 353 -11.75 -8.55 11.20
C PHE A 353 -12.48 -8.69 9.85
N PHE A 354 -12.24 -9.78 9.11
CA PHE A 354 -12.63 -10.00 7.71
C PHE A 354 -11.81 -9.14 6.72
N ILE A 355 -11.98 -7.81 6.71
CA ILE A 355 -11.09 -6.86 6.00
C ILE A 355 -10.99 -5.54 6.77
N ARG A 356 -9.95 -4.75 6.47
CA ARG A 356 -9.62 -3.42 7.05
C ARG A 356 -9.16 -3.49 8.50
N CYS A 357 -8.10 -2.73 8.78
CA CYS A 357 -7.50 -2.52 10.11
C CYS A 357 -6.75 -3.74 10.67
N ASP A 358 -6.69 -4.84 9.93
CA ASP A 358 -5.90 -6.02 10.25
C ASP A 358 -4.40 -5.75 10.16
N ASP A 359 -3.98 -5.09 9.09
CA ASP A 359 -2.63 -4.55 8.92
C ASP A 359 -2.25 -3.54 10.02
N VAL A 360 -3.16 -2.59 10.28
CA VAL A 360 -2.96 -1.55 11.30
C VAL A 360 -2.87 -2.14 12.69
N GLU A 361 -3.81 -3.01 13.07
CA GLU A 361 -3.83 -3.67 14.38
C GLU A 361 -2.54 -4.45 14.59
N PHE A 362 -2.12 -5.24 13.60
CA PHE A 362 -0.88 -6.00 13.68
C PHE A 362 0.33 -5.08 13.88
N GLY A 363 0.40 -3.96 13.14
CA GLY A 363 1.44 -2.94 13.34
C GLY A 363 1.42 -2.32 14.75
N MET A 364 0.24 -1.96 15.26
CA MET A 364 0.08 -1.35 16.59
C MET A 364 0.48 -2.29 17.73
N ARG A 365 0.13 -3.57 17.60
CA ARG A 365 0.47 -4.63 18.54
C ARG A 365 1.97 -4.94 18.53
N ASN A 366 2.60 -4.96 17.36
CA ASN A 366 4.01 -5.32 17.21
C ASN A 366 4.98 -4.15 17.49
N LYS A 367 4.56 -2.89 17.26
CA LYS A 367 5.40 -1.67 17.36
C LYS A 367 6.75 -1.84 16.65
N PRO A 368 6.75 -2.17 15.35
CA PRO A 368 7.95 -2.58 14.65
C PRO A 368 8.90 -1.40 14.37
N VAL A 369 10.18 -1.73 14.19
CA VAL A 369 11.13 -0.86 13.50
C VAL A 369 10.90 -1.06 12.01
N TYR A 370 10.75 0.04 11.26
CA TYR A 370 10.53 -0.01 9.81
C TYR A 370 11.79 0.28 9.02
N MET A 371 11.96 -0.48 7.93
CA MET A 371 12.84 -0.16 6.83
C MET A 371 12.00 0.07 5.56
N THR A 372 12.41 1.06 4.78
CA THR A 372 11.91 1.34 3.43
C THR A 372 13.11 1.69 2.54
N MET A 373 13.06 1.35 1.26
CA MET A 373 14.12 1.65 0.29
C MET A 373 13.49 1.84 -1.09
N ASN A 374 14.05 2.73 -1.91
CA ASN A 374 13.65 2.84 -3.32
C ASN A 374 13.70 1.46 -4.02
N CYS A 375 12.84 1.29 -5.03
CA CYS A 375 12.64 0.03 -5.76
C CYS A 375 11.99 -1.11 -4.96
N ILE A 376 12.00 -1.12 -3.62
CA ILE A 376 11.17 -2.08 -2.87
C ILE A 376 9.73 -1.57 -2.93
N CYS A 377 9.00 -2.02 -3.95
CA CYS A 377 7.67 -1.52 -4.26
C CYS A 377 6.78 -2.51 -5.02
N VAL A 378 5.51 -2.14 -5.15
CA VAL A 378 4.52 -2.77 -6.04
C VAL A 378 3.69 -1.68 -6.72
N TRP A 379 3.19 -1.95 -7.92
CA TRP A 379 2.12 -1.13 -8.50
C TRP A 379 0.78 -1.71 -8.09
N HIS A 380 -0.12 -0.87 -7.60
CA HIS A 380 -1.43 -1.23 -7.12
C HIS A 380 -2.49 -0.30 -7.74
N ALA A 381 -3.67 -0.83 -8.02
CA ALA A 381 -4.77 -0.02 -8.52
C ALA A 381 -5.25 0.98 -7.46
N SER A 382 -5.56 2.21 -7.88
CA SER A 382 -5.87 3.30 -6.94
C SER A 382 -7.08 3.00 -6.04
N PHE A 383 -7.00 3.46 -4.79
CA PHE A 383 -8.12 3.43 -3.84
C PHE A 383 -9.19 4.48 -4.16
N GLU A 384 -8.91 5.42 -5.05
CA GLU A 384 -9.82 6.49 -5.45
C GLU A 384 -11.10 5.92 -6.10
N GLY A 385 -12.27 6.47 -5.73
CA GLY A 385 -13.56 5.99 -6.24
C GLY A 385 -14.02 4.62 -5.70
N ARG A 386 -13.23 3.94 -4.85
CA ARG A 386 -13.59 2.62 -4.27
C ARG A 386 -14.38 2.69 -2.95
N PHE A 387 -14.87 3.87 -2.55
CA PHE A 387 -15.62 4.03 -1.31
C PHE A 387 -16.87 3.13 -1.29
N ARG A 388 -17.00 2.34 -0.22
CA ARG A 388 -18.18 1.50 0.03
C ARG A 388 -18.58 1.65 1.48
N ALA A 389 -19.80 2.11 1.72
CA ALA A 389 -20.28 2.33 3.09
C ALA A 389 -20.22 1.03 3.94
N SER A 390 -20.46 -0.14 3.35
CA SER A 390 -20.30 -1.43 4.03
C SER A 390 -18.88 -1.71 4.53
N VAL A 391 -17.85 -1.10 3.91
CA VAL A 391 -16.43 -1.25 4.28
C VAL A 391 -15.99 -0.06 5.12
N ASP A 392 -16.06 1.15 4.57
CA ASP A 392 -15.46 2.35 5.14
C ASP A 392 -16.32 3.00 6.25
N CYS A 393 -17.60 2.63 6.34
CA CYS A 393 -18.49 3.08 7.43
C CYS A 393 -18.83 1.97 8.42
N TYR A 394 -19.02 0.73 7.99
CA TYR A 394 -19.29 -0.38 8.91
C TYR A 394 -18.01 -1.04 9.44
N GLN A 395 -17.21 -1.70 8.59
CA GLN A 395 -16.04 -2.45 9.06
C GLN A 395 -14.97 -1.56 9.67
N TYR A 396 -14.61 -0.46 9.00
CA TYR A 396 -13.60 0.46 9.51
C TYR A 396 -13.92 0.93 10.94
N PHE A 397 -15.13 1.44 11.20
CA PHE A 397 -15.46 1.94 12.53
C PHE A 397 -15.59 0.83 13.58
N ARG A 398 -16.11 -0.36 13.22
CA ARG A 398 -16.15 -1.53 14.11
C ARG A 398 -14.74 -1.97 14.51
N ASN A 399 -13.90 -2.23 13.52
CA ASN A 399 -12.56 -2.79 13.68
C ASN A 399 -11.64 -1.79 14.38
N PHE A 400 -11.73 -0.49 14.06
CA PHE A 400 -10.93 0.52 14.72
C PHE A 400 -11.33 0.70 16.20
N CYS A 401 -12.62 0.62 16.55
CA CYS A 401 -13.03 0.61 17.95
C CYS A 401 -12.42 -0.59 18.70
N ALA A 402 -12.44 -1.78 18.07
CA ALA A 402 -11.80 -2.96 18.62
C ALA A 402 -10.27 -2.74 18.78
N MET A 403 -9.57 -2.25 17.77
CA MET A 403 -8.14 -1.94 17.83
C MET A 403 -7.78 -0.96 18.96
N ILE A 404 -8.55 0.11 19.15
CA ILE A 404 -8.37 1.02 20.32
C ILE A 404 -8.54 0.25 21.63
N ALA A 405 -9.55 -0.64 21.69
CA ALA A 405 -9.80 -1.43 22.88
C ALA A 405 -8.64 -2.38 23.21
N LEU A 406 -8.01 -2.97 22.19
CA LEU A 406 -6.90 -3.92 22.28
C LEU A 406 -5.57 -3.23 22.67
N ASP A 407 -5.13 -2.25 21.87
CA ASP A 407 -3.73 -1.78 21.89
C ASP A 407 -3.54 -0.33 22.40
N ASP A 408 -4.62 0.35 22.79
CA ASP A 408 -4.57 1.77 23.20
C ASP A 408 -3.97 2.69 22.10
N CYS A 409 -4.12 2.31 20.82
CA CYS A 409 -3.48 2.98 19.68
C CYS A 409 -3.99 4.42 19.42
N ALA A 410 -5.14 4.82 19.98
CA ALA A 410 -5.67 6.18 19.85
C ALA A 410 -6.55 6.54 21.05
N ASP A 411 -6.87 7.83 21.20
CA ASP A 411 -7.79 8.28 22.25
C ASP A 411 -9.23 7.88 21.91
N GLU A 412 -9.77 6.99 22.74
CA GLU A 412 -11.12 6.44 22.59
C GLU A 412 -12.21 7.53 22.55
N LYS A 413 -12.09 8.58 23.37
CA LYS A 413 -13.09 9.66 23.41
C LYS A 413 -13.05 10.48 22.12
N MET A 414 -11.86 10.78 21.61
CA MET A 414 -11.66 11.48 20.35
C MET A 414 -12.19 10.65 19.17
N PHE A 415 -11.99 9.33 19.20
CA PHE A 415 -12.55 8.44 18.17
C PHE A 415 -14.08 8.33 18.25
N VAL A 416 -14.67 8.26 19.45
CA VAL A 416 -16.13 8.32 19.61
C VAL A 416 -16.69 9.67 19.13
N LEU A 417 -15.98 10.78 19.36
CA LEU A 417 -16.34 12.08 18.77
C LEU A 417 -16.24 12.04 17.24
N ARG A 418 -15.27 11.32 16.67
CA ARG A 418 -15.14 11.09 15.23
C ARG A 418 -16.32 10.28 14.68
N ILE A 419 -16.76 9.22 15.35
CA ILE A 419 -17.98 8.46 15.02
C ILE A 419 -19.18 9.41 14.92
N GLN A 420 -19.43 10.19 15.97
CA GLN A 420 -20.56 11.13 15.99
C GLN A 420 -20.44 12.21 14.89
N ARG A 421 -19.23 12.68 14.59
CA ARG A 421 -18.97 13.61 13.48
C ARG A 421 -19.24 12.94 12.13
N GLY A 422 -18.83 11.70 11.94
CA GLY A 422 -19.08 10.91 10.74
C GLY A 422 -20.56 10.69 10.49
N VAL A 423 -21.33 10.30 11.52
CA VAL A 423 -22.80 10.19 11.44
C VAL A 423 -23.41 11.52 11.02
N ARG A 424 -23.07 12.62 11.71
CA ARG A 424 -23.57 13.96 11.36
C ARG A 424 -23.19 14.38 9.93
N GLN A 425 -21.99 14.05 9.49
CA GLN A 425 -21.51 14.38 8.15
C GLN A 425 -22.33 13.66 7.09
N ASN A 426 -22.49 12.34 7.21
CA ASN A 426 -23.29 11.56 6.28
C ASN A 426 -24.78 11.98 6.28
N LEU A 427 -25.36 12.33 7.44
CA LEU A 427 -26.72 12.89 7.51
C LEU A 427 -26.85 14.22 6.76
N ARG A 428 -25.84 15.09 6.85
CA ARG A 428 -25.80 16.35 6.08
C ARG A 428 -25.67 16.10 4.59
N ASP A 429 -25.07 14.99 4.19
CA ASP A 429 -24.92 14.62 2.78
C ASP A 429 -26.11 13.80 2.27
N MET A 430 -27.11 13.56 3.14
CA MET A 430 -28.26 12.68 2.90
C MET A 430 -27.86 11.23 2.59
N ASP A 431 -26.66 10.83 2.98
CA ASP A 431 -26.20 9.44 2.93
C ASP A 431 -26.62 8.72 4.22
N TYR A 432 -27.92 8.48 4.34
CA TYR A 432 -28.49 7.84 5.53
C TYR A 432 -27.95 6.42 5.73
N GLN A 433 -27.67 5.71 4.63
CA GLN A 433 -27.16 4.35 4.70
C GLN A 433 -25.76 4.30 5.31
N ALA A 434 -24.86 5.20 4.88
CA ALA A 434 -23.53 5.30 5.50
C ALA A 434 -23.63 5.68 6.99
N ALA A 435 -24.53 6.60 7.35
CA ALA A 435 -24.76 6.96 8.76
C ALA A 435 -25.22 5.75 9.59
N GLU A 436 -26.15 4.94 9.07
CA GLU A 436 -26.59 3.70 9.73
C GLU A 436 -25.47 2.68 9.84
N PHE A 437 -24.63 2.53 8.82
CA PHE A 437 -23.49 1.61 8.85
C PHE A 437 -22.41 1.98 9.86
N ILE A 438 -22.16 3.27 10.10
CA ILE A 438 -21.29 3.69 11.22
C ILE A 438 -21.90 3.24 12.56
N LEU A 439 -23.21 3.42 12.74
CA LEU A 439 -23.89 3.00 13.97
C LEU A 439 -23.93 1.48 14.12
N ASP A 440 -24.14 0.73 13.04
CA ASP A 440 -24.05 -0.73 13.03
C ASP A 440 -22.67 -1.20 13.49
N GLY A 441 -21.60 -0.60 12.95
CA GLY A 441 -20.23 -0.98 13.30
C GLY A 441 -19.92 -0.69 14.77
N PHE A 442 -20.38 0.45 15.27
CA PHE A 442 -20.22 0.80 16.68
C PHE A 442 -21.06 -0.09 17.61
N GLU A 443 -22.29 -0.43 17.22
CA GLU A 443 -23.15 -1.35 17.98
C GLU A 443 -22.55 -2.75 18.07
N ASP A 444 -22.02 -3.26 16.95
CA ASP A 444 -21.39 -4.59 16.89
C ASP A 444 -20.09 -4.65 17.68
N TYR A 445 -19.30 -3.56 17.72
CA TYR A 445 -18.19 -3.42 18.68
C TYR A 445 -18.68 -3.54 20.14
N LEU A 446 -19.79 -2.88 20.48
CA LEU A 446 -20.40 -2.92 21.82
C LEU A 446 -21.01 -4.29 22.17
N ARG A 447 -21.26 -5.17 21.19
CA ARG A 447 -21.65 -6.57 21.46
C ARG A 447 -20.47 -7.41 21.99
N GLY A 448 -19.24 -6.97 21.75
CA GLY A 448 -18.03 -7.58 22.28
C GLY A 448 -17.38 -8.61 21.35
N PRO A 449 -16.23 -9.18 21.74
CA PRO A 449 -15.41 -10.06 20.90
C PRO A 449 -16.11 -11.37 20.51
N GLU A 450 -16.93 -11.95 21.39
CA GLU A 450 -17.67 -13.20 21.09
C GLU A 450 -18.60 -13.07 19.88
N TYR A 451 -19.17 -11.87 19.67
CA TYR A 451 -19.97 -11.59 18.48
C TYR A 451 -19.11 -11.66 17.22
N LEU A 452 -17.91 -11.05 17.23
CA LEU A 452 -17.00 -11.08 16.09
C LEU A 452 -16.52 -12.51 15.81
N GLN A 453 -16.20 -13.30 16.83
CA GLN A 453 -15.75 -14.69 16.69
C GLN A 453 -16.76 -15.59 15.95
N LYS A 454 -18.06 -15.32 16.10
CA LYS A 454 -19.15 -16.10 15.49
C LYS A 454 -19.71 -15.46 14.22
N LEU A 455 -19.24 -14.27 13.86
CA LEU A 455 -19.78 -13.51 12.74
C LEU A 455 -19.34 -14.13 11.43
N ASP A 456 -20.30 -14.51 10.59
CA ASP A 456 -20.02 -14.80 9.18
C ASP A 456 -19.71 -13.50 8.45
N GLY A 457 -18.42 -13.20 8.30
CA GLY A 457 -17.94 -11.99 7.63
C GLY A 457 -18.36 -11.92 6.17
N ALA A 458 -18.32 -13.04 5.44
CA ALA A 458 -18.67 -13.07 4.02
C ALA A 458 -20.16 -12.79 3.81
N ALA A 459 -21.05 -13.49 4.53
CA ALA A 459 -22.48 -13.27 4.46
C ALA A 459 -22.86 -11.84 4.89
N THR A 460 -22.22 -11.33 5.94
CA THR A 460 -22.43 -9.95 6.43
C THR A 460 -22.07 -8.94 5.35
N MET A 461 -20.92 -9.11 4.68
CA MET A 461 -20.46 -8.19 3.66
C MET A 461 -21.27 -8.26 2.37
N ILE A 462 -21.75 -9.44 1.97
CA ILE A 462 -22.71 -9.57 0.87
C ILE A 462 -24.02 -8.86 1.22
N GLY A 463 -24.56 -9.08 2.43
CA GLY A 463 -25.82 -8.49 2.88
C GLY A 463 -25.76 -6.96 2.93
N LYS A 464 -24.73 -6.40 3.59
CA LYS A 464 -24.53 -4.95 3.64
C LYS A 464 -24.14 -4.37 2.27
N GLY A 465 -23.38 -5.11 1.48
CA GLY A 465 -22.99 -4.71 0.13
C GLY A 465 -24.18 -4.44 -0.78
N LYS A 466 -25.27 -5.22 -0.67
CA LYS A 466 -26.52 -5.00 -1.41
C LYS A 466 -27.22 -3.69 -1.06
N LEU A 467 -26.98 -3.16 0.13
CA LEU A 467 -27.56 -1.92 0.63
C LEU A 467 -26.68 -0.69 0.34
N ASN A 468 -25.43 -0.87 -0.13
CA ASN A 468 -24.61 0.26 -0.52
C ASN A 468 -25.33 1.12 -1.56
N GLU A 469 -25.11 2.43 -1.47
CA GLU A 469 -25.60 3.37 -2.47
C GLU A 469 -25.06 2.98 -3.85
N LYS A 470 -25.94 2.92 -4.84
CA LYS A 470 -25.58 2.63 -6.22
C LYS A 470 -25.28 3.94 -6.92
N LEU A 471 -24.05 4.07 -7.41
CA LEU A 471 -23.64 5.20 -8.23
C LEU A 471 -23.84 4.86 -9.70
N ILE A 472 -24.37 5.80 -10.45
CA ILE A 472 -24.53 5.72 -11.91
C ILE A 472 -23.55 6.68 -12.59
N PRO A 473 -23.11 6.41 -13.83
CA PRO A 473 -22.31 7.35 -14.58
C PRO A 473 -23.00 8.72 -14.66
N VAL A 474 -22.25 9.80 -14.48
CA VAL A 474 -22.79 11.17 -14.54
C VAL A 474 -23.43 11.45 -15.90
N SER A 475 -22.91 10.86 -16.97
CA SER A 475 -23.46 10.93 -18.33
C SER A 475 -24.86 10.33 -18.46
N GLU A 476 -25.26 9.41 -17.57
CA GLU A 476 -26.59 8.79 -17.54
C GLU A 476 -27.57 9.54 -16.63
N MET A 477 -27.11 10.54 -15.87
CA MET A 477 -27.97 11.36 -15.01
C MET A 477 -28.77 12.39 -15.83
N ASP A 478 -29.94 12.78 -15.33
CA ASP A 478 -30.77 13.83 -15.97
C ASP A 478 -29.97 15.14 -16.15
N PRO A 479 -29.69 15.58 -17.39
CA PRO A 479 -28.90 16.79 -17.65
C PRO A 479 -29.55 18.05 -17.07
N GLU A 480 -30.87 18.10 -17.02
CA GLU A 480 -31.59 19.25 -16.46
C GLU A 480 -31.44 19.30 -14.94
N LEU A 481 -31.39 18.13 -14.28
CA LEU A 481 -31.11 18.03 -12.86
C LEU A 481 -29.69 18.48 -12.54
N LEU A 482 -28.69 18.00 -13.29
CA LEU A 482 -27.28 18.40 -13.14
C LEU A 482 -27.13 19.93 -13.26
N ARG A 483 -27.72 20.52 -14.30
CA ARG A 483 -27.72 21.96 -14.55
C ARG A 483 -28.39 22.73 -13.40
N LYS A 484 -29.55 22.27 -12.93
CA LYS A 484 -30.26 22.89 -11.79
C LYS A 484 -29.47 22.77 -10.49
N ALA A 485 -28.78 21.66 -10.27
CA ALA A 485 -27.94 21.42 -9.10
C ALA A 485 -26.68 22.30 -9.10
N GLY A 486 -26.27 22.79 -10.26
CA GLY A 486 -25.06 23.59 -10.45
C GLY A 486 -23.82 22.74 -10.75
N VAL A 487 -24.01 21.51 -11.23
CA VAL A 487 -22.93 20.66 -11.77
C VAL A 487 -22.62 21.18 -13.17
N THR A 488 -21.44 21.77 -13.33
CA THR A 488 -20.94 22.32 -14.59
C THR A 488 -19.74 21.51 -15.10
N GLU A 489 -19.33 21.69 -16.34
CA GLU A 489 -18.11 21.06 -16.87
C GLU A 489 -16.87 21.38 -16.02
N GLN A 490 -16.78 22.61 -15.49
CA GLN A 490 -15.70 23.01 -14.58
C GLN A 490 -15.73 22.22 -13.26
N VAL A 491 -16.93 21.95 -12.74
CA VAL A 491 -17.07 21.13 -11.51
C VAL A 491 -16.61 19.70 -11.80
N LEU A 492 -17.01 19.12 -12.93
CA LEU A 492 -16.64 17.76 -13.31
C LEU A 492 -15.14 17.63 -13.62
N ALA A 493 -14.54 18.63 -14.25
CA ALA A 493 -13.11 18.64 -14.56
C ALA A 493 -12.20 18.87 -13.34
N ASN A 494 -12.73 19.37 -12.22
CA ASN A 494 -11.95 19.65 -11.02
C ASN A 494 -11.76 18.40 -10.16
N VAL A 495 -10.91 17.45 -10.58
CA VAL A 495 -10.68 16.18 -9.84
C VAL A 495 -9.79 16.36 -8.60
N ASN A 496 -9.57 17.59 -8.12
CA ASN A 496 -8.74 17.80 -6.94
C ASN A 496 -9.36 17.14 -5.69
N LEU A 497 -8.65 16.16 -5.14
CA LEU A 497 -9.01 15.41 -3.95
C LEU A 497 -8.79 16.23 -2.68
N GLU A 498 -7.94 17.26 -2.73
CA GLU A 498 -7.72 18.20 -1.63
C GLU A 498 -8.63 19.42 -1.75
N PHE A 499 -9.76 19.40 -1.05
CA PHE A 499 -10.62 20.56 -0.94
C PHE A 499 -10.40 21.29 0.39
N HIS A 500 -9.87 22.51 0.31
CA HIS A 500 -9.67 23.38 1.47
C HIS A 500 -10.83 24.38 1.58
N PRO A 501 -11.84 24.13 2.45
CA PRO A 501 -12.90 25.11 2.65
C PRO A 501 -12.32 26.39 3.26
N SER A 502 -12.87 27.55 2.90
CA SER A 502 -12.50 28.82 3.54
C SER A 502 -12.67 28.73 5.07
N LYS A 503 -11.86 29.47 5.84
CA LYS A 503 -11.93 29.48 7.32
C LYS A 503 -13.36 29.73 7.83
N PHE A 504 -14.09 30.63 7.17
CA PHE A 504 -15.51 30.88 7.44
C PHE A 504 -16.37 29.64 7.20
N MET A 505 -16.24 28.98 6.05
CA MET A 505 -17.02 27.76 5.74
C MET A 505 -16.69 26.61 6.68
N LYS A 506 -15.42 26.49 7.11
CA LYS A 506 -14.99 25.53 8.14
C LYS A 506 -15.72 25.79 9.46
N TYR A 507 -15.77 27.04 9.92
CA TYR A 507 -16.51 27.43 11.12
C TYR A 507 -18.03 27.23 10.96
N TRP A 508 -18.62 27.74 9.88
CA TRP A 508 -20.05 27.64 9.62
C TRP A 508 -20.54 26.19 9.57
N ARG A 509 -19.78 25.30 8.91
CA ARG A 509 -20.08 23.87 8.89
C ARG A 509 -19.81 23.17 10.23
N SER A 510 -18.95 23.73 11.09
CA SER A 510 -18.74 23.20 12.44
C SER A 510 -19.90 23.48 13.40
N ILE A 511 -20.73 24.49 13.11
CA ILE A 511 -21.96 24.75 13.88
C ILE A 511 -22.86 23.51 13.76
N PRO A 512 -23.37 22.95 14.87
CA PRO A 512 -24.21 21.75 14.90
C PRO A 512 -25.62 22.04 14.38
N TYR A 513 -25.68 22.43 13.11
CA TYR A 513 -26.88 22.65 12.35
C TYR A 513 -27.02 21.54 11.31
N ASP A 514 -28.26 21.09 11.12
CA ASP A 514 -28.64 20.18 10.06
C ASP A 514 -29.92 20.71 9.39
N LYS A 515 -29.95 20.66 8.05
CA LYS A 515 -31.10 21.08 7.23
C LYS A 515 -32.39 20.33 7.60
N HIS A 516 -32.29 19.11 8.13
CA HIS A 516 -33.45 18.34 8.58
C HIS A 516 -34.23 19.01 9.72
N TYR A 517 -33.59 19.87 10.50
CA TYR A 517 -34.23 20.61 11.59
C TYR A 517 -34.95 21.90 11.13
N LEU A 518 -34.72 22.35 9.90
CA LEU A 518 -35.40 23.55 9.39
C LEU A 518 -36.88 23.29 9.11
N PRO A 519 -37.76 24.27 9.33
CA PRO A 519 -39.10 24.31 8.72
C PRO A 519 -39.02 24.30 7.18
N ASP A 520 -40.06 23.77 6.52
CA ASP A 520 -40.12 23.66 5.05
C ASP A 520 -39.96 25.01 4.34
N ALA A 521 -40.50 26.09 4.93
CA ALA A 521 -40.36 27.45 4.40
C ALA A 521 -38.89 27.92 4.32
N LEU A 522 -37.99 27.34 5.11
CA LEU A 522 -36.57 27.62 5.06
C LEU A 522 -35.81 26.62 4.18
N LEU A 523 -36.44 25.65 3.54
CA LEU A 523 -35.76 24.75 2.62
C LEU A 523 -35.79 25.26 1.19
N ARG A 524 -34.79 24.85 0.39
CA ARG A 524 -34.69 25.18 -1.02
C ARG A 524 -35.20 23.99 -1.84
N GLY A 525 -36.20 24.26 -2.70
CA GLY A 525 -36.64 23.30 -3.72
C GLY A 525 -35.65 23.13 -4.86
N LYS A 526 -34.78 24.12 -5.10
CA LYS A 526 -33.67 23.99 -6.05
C LYS A 526 -32.67 22.93 -5.54
N PRO A 527 -32.33 21.90 -6.34
CA PRO A 527 -31.33 20.92 -5.96
C PRO A 527 -29.96 21.59 -5.81
N GLY A 528 -29.11 20.98 -4.98
CA GLY A 528 -27.69 21.32 -4.89
C GLY A 528 -26.83 20.16 -5.36
N TYR A 529 -25.52 20.36 -5.43
CA TYR A 529 -24.57 19.26 -5.59
C TYR A 529 -23.65 19.15 -4.38
N VAL A 530 -23.04 17.98 -4.22
CA VAL A 530 -22.04 17.70 -3.21
C VAL A 530 -21.00 16.73 -3.74
N VAL A 531 -19.71 17.03 -3.50
CA VAL A 531 -18.61 16.09 -3.73
C VAL A 531 -17.99 15.76 -2.38
N LYS A 532 -17.78 14.47 -2.11
CA LYS A 532 -17.18 14.00 -0.85
C LYS A 532 -15.72 13.63 -1.09
N ASN A 533 -14.83 14.56 -0.76
CA ASN A 533 -13.40 14.28 -0.72
C ASN A 533 -13.03 13.64 0.63
N GLY A 534 -11.98 12.81 0.66
CA GLY A 534 -11.62 11.91 1.78
C GLY A 534 -11.44 12.57 3.16
N SER A 535 -11.33 13.89 3.23
CA SER A 535 -11.01 14.67 4.45
C SER A 535 -12.22 15.26 5.20
N CYS A 536 -13.43 14.69 5.05
CA CYS A 536 -14.66 15.22 5.65
C CYS A 536 -15.00 16.66 5.19
N THR A 537 -14.50 17.05 4.01
CA THR A 537 -14.78 18.35 3.42
C THR A 537 -15.75 18.20 2.26
N LEU A 538 -16.89 18.87 2.38
CA LEU A 538 -17.87 18.91 1.29
C LEU A 538 -17.50 19.98 0.28
N GLU A 539 -17.28 19.61 -0.96
CA GLU A 539 -17.38 20.60 -2.03
C GLU A 539 -18.86 20.76 -2.41
N GLY A 540 -19.26 21.96 -2.84
CA GLY A 540 -20.58 22.19 -3.43
C GLY A 540 -21.58 22.95 -2.56
N ASN A 541 -22.81 23.02 -3.06
CA ASN A 541 -23.89 23.87 -2.56
C ASN A 541 -25.05 23.04 -1.99
N SER A 542 -24.79 22.32 -0.90
CA SER A 542 -25.77 21.44 -0.25
C SER A 542 -26.62 22.11 0.85
N THR A 543 -26.43 23.43 1.04
CA THR A 543 -27.04 24.17 2.15
C THR A 543 -28.52 24.39 1.91
N ARG A 544 -29.37 23.91 2.84
CA ARG A 544 -30.84 24.02 2.82
C ARG A 544 -31.53 23.28 1.65
N CYS A 545 -30.81 22.61 0.77
CA CYS A 545 -31.39 21.86 -0.35
C CYS A 545 -32.08 20.59 0.14
N MET A 546 -33.25 20.28 -0.45
CA MET A 546 -33.99 19.04 -0.20
C MET A 546 -33.56 17.88 -1.09
N THR A 547 -32.88 18.18 -2.19
CA THR A 547 -32.33 17.22 -3.15
C THR A 547 -30.88 17.57 -3.42
N LEU A 548 -30.01 16.56 -3.41
CA LEU A 548 -28.59 16.67 -3.70
C LEU A 548 -28.21 15.73 -4.85
N VAL A 549 -27.44 16.25 -5.80
CA VAL A 549 -26.65 15.44 -6.72
C VAL A 549 -25.31 15.16 -6.03
N PHE A 550 -25.10 13.93 -5.60
CA PHE A 550 -23.82 13.47 -5.08
C PHE A 550 -22.92 13.07 -6.25
N LEU A 551 -21.65 13.46 -6.18
CA LEU A 551 -20.58 13.01 -7.08
C LEU A 551 -19.48 12.35 -6.24
N ASP A 552 -18.93 11.26 -6.75
CA ASP A 552 -17.76 10.61 -6.18
C ASP A 552 -16.50 11.46 -6.38
N PRO A 553 -15.35 11.10 -5.77
CA PRO A 553 -14.12 11.89 -5.89
C PRO A 553 -13.62 12.03 -7.34
N THR A 554 -13.84 11.04 -8.19
CA THR A 554 -13.46 11.10 -9.61
C THR A 554 -14.42 11.97 -10.42
N ARG A 555 -15.64 12.21 -9.90
CA ARG A 555 -16.75 12.97 -10.52
C ARG A 555 -17.27 12.32 -11.80
N GLU A 556 -16.94 11.05 -12.00
CA GLU A 556 -17.44 10.25 -13.11
C GLU A 556 -18.76 9.56 -12.77
N LYS A 557 -19.00 9.32 -11.48
CA LYS A 557 -20.18 8.64 -10.99
C LYS A 557 -20.87 9.46 -9.91
N GLY A 558 -22.19 9.29 -9.80
CA GLY A 558 -22.99 10.03 -8.86
C GLY A 558 -24.30 9.36 -8.50
N SER A 559 -25.05 10.00 -7.62
CA SER A 559 -26.39 9.59 -7.21
C SER A 559 -27.24 10.81 -6.89
N VAL A 560 -28.57 10.61 -6.84
CA VAL A 560 -29.51 11.62 -6.39
C VAL A 560 -29.99 11.26 -5.00
N ARG A 561 -29.74 12.15 -4.04
CA ARG A 561 -30.15 11.98 -2.65
C ARG A 561 -31.27 12.96 -2.31
N THR A 562 -32.25 12.50 -1.56
CA THR A 562 -33.41 13.29 -1.17
C THR A 562 -33.58 13.29 0.34
N MET A 563 -34.12 14.38 0.87
CA MET A 563 -34.25 14.58 2.30
C MET A 563 -35.33 13.65 2.88
N ASP A 564 -34.94 12.78 3.81
CA ASP A 564 -35.82 11.94 4.62
C ASP A 564 -35.72 12.33 6.11
N ARG A 565 -36.70 13.11 6.59
CA ARG A 565 -36.76 13.54 8.00
C ARG A 565 -37.09 12.41 8.97
N LEU A 566 -37.82 11.38 8.53
CA LEU A 566 -38.20 10.26 9.41
C LEU A 566 -36.98 9.36 9.65
N ARG A 567 -36.26 9.00 8.58
CA ARG A 567 -35.01 8.25 8.68
C ARG A 567 -33.95 9.03 9.45
N PHE A 568 -33.81 10.33 9.19
CA PHE A 568 -32.94 11.22 9.98
C PHE A 568 -33.25 11.15 11.49
N LYS A 569 -34.51 11.33 11.90
CA LYS A 569 -34.90 11.28 13.32
C LYS A 569 -34.62 9.92 13.94
N SER A 570 -34.88 8.84 13.20
CA SER A 570 -34.59 7.46 13.64
C SER A 570 -33.09 7.26 13.91
N ILE A 571 -32.23 7.68 12.97
CA ILE A 571 -30.77 7.58 13.11
C ILE A 571 -30.26 8.40 14.30
N ARG A 572 -30.74 9.64 14.47
CA ARG A 572 -30.34 10.51 15.60
C ARG A 572 -30.74 9.90 16.95
N ARG A 573 -31.92 9.26 17.02
CA ARG A 573 -32.37 8.55 18.24
C ARG A 573 -31.45 7.36 18.52
N ARG A 574 -31.19 6.51 17.51
CA ARG A 574 -30.30 5.35 17.65
C ARG A 574 -28.88 5.75 18.05
N GLU A 575 -28.33 6.82 17.49
CA GLU A 575 -27.03 7.36 17.91
C GLU A 575 -27.05 7.73 19.40
N HIS A 576 -28.10 8.41 19.88
CA HIS A 576 -28.21 8.78 21.29
C HIS A 576 -28.29 7.56 22.22
N GLU A 577 -29.06 6.54 21.84
CA GLU A 577 -29.17 5.28 22.56
C GLU A 577 -27.83 4.55 22.65
N LEU A 578 -27.11 4.41 21.53
CA LEU A 578 -25.78 3.78 21.49
C LEU A 578 -24.74 4.55 22.30
N MET A 579 -24.77 5.89 22.26
CA MET A 579 -23.86 6.71 23.09
C MET A 579 -24.17 6.57 24.58
N THR A 580 -25.43 6.38 24.94
CA THR A 580 -25.82 6.10 26.33
C THR A 580 -25.35 4.72 26.77
N ARG A 581 -25.53 3.71 25.91
CA ARG A 581 -25.00 2.36 26.13
C ARG A 581 -23.49 2.36 26.29
N TYR A 582 -22.75 3.02 25.40
CA TYR A 582 -21.30 3.16 25.46
C TYR A 582 -20.83 3.77 26.79
N ARG A 583 -21.48 4.84 27.29
CA ARG A 583 -21.14 5.44 28.59
C ARG A 583 -21.34 4.47 29.77
N LYS A 584 -22.31 3.57 29.66
CA LYS A 584 -22.65 2.59 30.69
C LYS A 584 -21.76 1.34 30.64
N GLU A 585 -21.51 0.82 29.44
CA GLU A 585 -20.93 -0.51 29.21
C GLU A 585 -19.53 -0.48 28.59
N GLY A 586 -19.09 0.65 28.02
CA GLY A 586 -17.88 0.75 27.19
C GLY A 586 -16.61 0.26 27.89
N LYS A 587 -16.44 0.57 29.19
CA LYS A 587 -15.29 0.06 29.97
C LYS A 587 -15.28 -1.46 30.08
N SER A 588 -16.45 -2.08 30.27
CA SER A 588 -16.59 -3.53 30.35
C SER A 588 -16.37 -4.19 28.99
N VAL A 589 -16.93 -3.60 27.92
CA VAL A 589 -16.73 -4.06 26.55
C VAL A 589 -15.23 -4.04 26.21
N ARG A 590 -14.55 -2.93 26.53
CA ARG A 590 -13.11 -2.79 26.34
C ARG A 590 -12.30 -3.86 27.08
N GLY A 591 -12.65 -4.13 28.34
CA GLY A 591 -12.04 -5.22 29.10
C GLY A 591 -12.21 -6.57 28.40
N ALA A 592 -13.42 -6.88 27.93
CA ALA A 592 -13.70 -8.13 27.22
C ALA A 592 -12.85 -8.29 25.95
N TRP A 593 -12.66 -7.22 25.16
CA TRP A 593 -11.78 -7.26 23.99
C TRP A 593 -10.33 -7.59 24.36
N LYS A 594 -9.79 -6.96 25.42
CA LYS A 594 -8.42 -7.25 25.90
C LYS A 594 -8.29 -8.69 26.39
N ASP A 595 -9.29 -9.19 27.13
CA ASP A 595 -9.29 -10.55 27.67
C ASP A 595 -9.38 -11.61 26.56
N ALA A 596 -10.10 -11.32 25.47
CA ALA A 596 -10.28 -12.26 24.35
C ALA A 596 -9.11 -12.26 23.36
N MET A 597 -8.29 -11.19 23.31
CA MET A 597 -7.21 -11.02 22.34
C MET A 597 -6.27 -12.23 22.25
N PRO A 598 -5.71 -12.77 23.37
CA PRO A 598 -4.75 -13.86 23.27
C PRO A 598 -5.31 -15.11 22.59
N TYR A 599 -6.60 -15.39 22.77
CA TYR A 599 -7.27 -16.48 22.07
C TYR A 599 -7.53 -16.13 20.60
N MET A 600 -8.07 -14.94 20.30
CA MET A 600 -8.42 -14.55 18.93
C MET A 600 -7.23 -14.40 17.98
N THR A 601 -6.03 -14.13 18.51
CA THR A 601 -4.77 -14.10 17.76
C THR A 601 -4.02 -15.44 17.82
N SER A 602 -4.56 -16.46 18.47
CA SER A 602 -3.89 -17.76 18.59
C SER A 602 -4.03 -18.60 17.32
N ARG A 603 -3.08 -19.51 17.13
CA ARG A 603 -3.19 -20.58 16.12
C ARG A 603 -4.44 -21.44 16.33
N GLU A 604 -4.78 -21.76 17.58
CA GLU A 604 -5.95 -22.57 17.94
C GLU A 604 -7.25 -21.95 17.40
N PHE A 605 -7.46 -20.65 17.63
CA PHE A 605 -8.64 -19.95 17.11
C PHE A 605 -8.70 -20.03 15.58
N TRP A 606 -7.60 -19.74 14.90
CA TRP A 606 -7.59 -19.73 13.43
C TRP A 606 -7.74 -21.12 12.82
N GLU A 607 -7.19 -22.17 13.41
CA GLU A 607 -7.43 -23.55 12.98
C GLU A 607 -8.92 -23.91 13.05
N GLN A 608 -9.60 -23.52 14.14
CA GLN A 608 -11.04 -23.74 14.28
C GLN A 608 -11.84 -22.87 13.30
N TYR A 609 -11.50 -21.58 13.19
CA TYR A 609 -12.22 -20.61 12.36
C TYR A 609 -12.11 -20.93 10.86
N LEU A 610 -10.97 -21.47 10.42
CA LEU A 610 -10.73 -21.89 9.04
C LEU A 610 -11.20 -23.33 8.75
N GLY A 611 -11.66 -24.08 9.76
CA GLY A 611 -12.11 -25.46 9.59
C GLY A 611 -10.98 -26.44 9.25
N LEU A 612 -9.78 -26.21 9.79
CA LEU A 612 -8.59 -27.03 9.56
C LEU A 612 -8.45 -28.20 10.56
N LYS A 613 -9.28 -28.21 11.61
CA LYS A 613 -9.35 -29.25 12.65
C LYS A 613 -10.76 -29.83 12.79
#